data_AF-A0A011MNI9-F1
#
_entry.id   AF-A0A011MNI9-F1
#
_cell.length_a   1.000
_cell.length_b   1.000
_cell.length_c   1.000
_cell.angle_alpha   90.00
_cell.angle_beta   90.00
_cell.angle_gamma   90.00
#
_symmetry.space_group_name_H-M   'P 1'
#
loop_
_entity.id
_entity.type
_entity.pdbx_description
1 polymer ?
#
loop_
_entity_poly.entity_id
_entity_poly.type
_entity_poly.pdbx_seq_one_letter_code
_entity_poly.pdbx_strand_id
1 'polypeptide(L)'
;MKICLPGLLPAQLVVDLPEIDAQHEEIFCRIESLKTACFESGHVPVAEFEALLDYFTMHFATEERLADEAGLDFVDHARIHDDTLRLLRRALTEVIRGARDAHSFLRYCEYWFERHISEDDRLFINNLQSSNFMPSPGFWQGGDLQACA
;
A
#
# COMPACT_ATOMS: atom_id res chain seq x y z
N MET A 1 19.08 1.83 7.45
CA MET A 1 17.88 1.00 7.68
C MET A 1 16.79 1.91 8.20
N LYS A 2 15.70 2.10 7.44
CA LYS A 2 14.46 2.66 7.98
C LYS A 2 13.72 1.49 8.62
N ILE A 3 13.52 1.55 9.94
CA ILE A 3 12.84 0.50 10.68
C ILE A 3 11.34 0.71 10.45
N CYS A 4 10.69 -0.21 9.74
CA CYS A 4 9.24 -0.32 9.79
C CYS A 4 8.88 -0.76 11.22
N LEU A 5 8.17 0.09 11.95
CA LEU A 5 7.71 -0.23 13.29
C LEU A 5 6.51 -1.19 13.13
N PRO A 6 6.58 -2.43 13.64
CA PRO A 6 5.45 -3.34 13.57
C PRO A 6 4.26 -2.79 14.37
N GLY A 7 3.05 -3.05 13.89
CA GLY A 7 1.79 -2.58 14.48
C GLY A 7 1.31 -1.22 13.96
N LEU A 8 1.75 -0.81 12.77
CA LEU A 8 1.26 0.42 12.13
C LEU A 8 -0.01 0.19 11.30
N LEU A 9 -0.30 -1.04 10.90
CA LEU A 9 -1.61 -1.40 10.38
C LEU A 9 -2.65 -1.36 11.52
N PRO A 10 -3.67 -0.50 11.45
CA PRO A 10 -4.71 -0.48 12.47
C PRO A 10 -5.44 -1.84 12.53
N ALA A 11 -5.69 -2.35 13.74
CA ALA A 11 -6.29 -3.67 13.93
C ALA A 11 -7.64 -3.83 13.21
N GLN A 12 -8.42 -2.74 13.09
CA GLN A 12 -9.69 -2.73 12.36
C GLN A 12 -9.55 -2.77 10.83
N LEU A 13 -8.33 -2.70 10.29
CA LEU A 13 -8.02 -2.77 8.86
C LEU A 13 -7.38 -4.10 8.45
N VAL A 14 -7.07 -4.97 9.40
CA VAL A 14 -6.65 -6.35 9.10
C VAL A 14 -7.77 -7.06 8.32
N VAL A 15 -7.35 -7.81 7.31
CA VAL A 15 -8.23 -8.53 6.36
C VAL A 15 -8.06 -10.05 6.42
N ASP A 16 -7.24 -10.55 7.35
CA ASP A 16 -7.01 -11.98 7.60
C ASP A 16 -6.45 -12.73 6.37
N LEU A 17 -5.59 -12.05 5.61
CA LEU A 17 -4.83 -12.63 4.50
C LEU A 17 -3.37 -12.20 4.63
N PRO A 18 -2.48 -13.05 5.19
CA PRO A 18 -1.15 -12.62 5.66
C PRO A 18 -0.28 -11.89 4.63
N GLU A 19 -0.33 -12.30 3.36
CA GLU A 19 0.37 -11.62 2.26
C GLU A 19 -0.13 -10.17 2.07
N ILE A 20 -1.45 -9.96 2.13
CA ILE A 20 -2.04 -8.63 1.96
C ILE A 20 -1.86 -7.78 3.23
N ASP A 21 -2.07 -8.34 4.41
CA ASP A 21 -1.86 -7.62 5.68
C ASP A 21 -0.42 -7.10 5.80
N ALA A 22 0.58 -7.91 5.37
CA ALA A 22 1.98 -7.49 5.34
C ALA A 22 2.25 -6.34 4.35
N GLN A 23 1.60 -6.36 3.19
CA GLN A 23 1.71 -5.26 2.21
C GLN A 23 1.02 -3.98 2.70
N HIS A 24 -0.16 -4.11 3.31
CA HIS A 24 -0.86 -2.99 3.94
C HIS A 24 -0.01 -2.34 5.02
N GLU A 25 0.58 -3.15 5.92
CA GLU A 25 1.46 -2.65 6.97
C GLU A 25 2.69 -1.92 6.41
N GLU A 26 3.34 -2.45 5.39
CA GLU A 26 4.50 -1.81 4.76
C GLU A 26 4.14 -0.45 4.13
N ILE A 27 2.94 -0.29 3.56
CA ILE A 27 2.46 1.00 3.04
C ILE A 27 2.29 2.00 4.20
N PHE A 28 1.65 1.63 5.31
CA PHE A 28 1.54 2.49 6.48
C PHE A 28 2.91 2.87 7.05
N CYS A 29 3.84 1.90 7.15
CA CYS A 29 5.22 2.13 7.56
C CYS A 29 5.95 3.16 6.69
N ARG A 30 5.79 3.08 5.36
CA ARG A 30 6.39 4.03 4.42
C ARG A 30 5.80 5.42 4.56
N ILE A 31 4.48 5.52 4.73
CA ILE A 31 3.79 6.80 4.95
C ILE A 31 4.30 7.46 6.24
N GLU A 32 4.37 6.74 7.36
CA GLU A 32 4.86 7.28 8.63
C GLU A 32 6.34 7.69 8.57
N SER A 33 7.16 6.87 7.90
CA SER A 33 8.57 7.19 7.67
C SER A 33 8.74 8.47 6.85
N LEU A 34 7.90 8.67 5.83
CA LEU A 34 7.91 9.89 5.01
C LEU A 34 7.42 11.11 5.78
N LYS A 35 6.37 10.97 6.61
CA LYS A 35 5.89 12.06 7.48
C LYS A 35 7.02 12.53 8.40
N THR A 36 7.74 11.60 9.02
CA THR A 36 8.87 11.90 9.90
C THR A 36 10.01 12.57 9.12
N ALA A 37 10.41 12.01 7.98
CA ALA A 37 11.50 12.55 7.16
C ALA A 37 11.22 13.97 6.64
N CYS A 38 9.99 14.25 6.22
CA CYS A 38 9.58 15.60 5.81
C CYS A 38 9.63 16.61 6.97
N PHE A 39 9.24 16.19 8.18
CA PHE A 39 9.27 17.04 9.36
C PHE A 39 10.71 17.38 9.81
N GLU A 40 11.61 16.39 9.82
CA GLU A 40 12.98 16.56 10.32
C GLU A 40 13.90 17.28 9.33
N SER A 41 13.80 16.98 8.03
CA SER A 41 14.73 17.48 7.02
C SER A 41 14.31 18.82 6.40
N GLY A 42 13.03 19.20 6.50
CA GLY A 42 12.47 20.35 5.79
C GLY A 42 12.50 20.22 4.26
N HIS A 43 12.79 19.02 3.75
CA HIS A 43 12.92 18.71 2.32
C HIS A 43 11.99 17.54 1.96
N VAL A 44 11.60 17.46 0.68
CA VAL A 44 10.80 16.36 0.11
C VAL A 44 11.72 15.24 -0.38
N PRO A 45 11.83 14.10 0.33
CA PRO A 45 12.63 12.95 -0.09
C PRO A 45 12.02 12.23 -1.31
N VAL A 46 12.27 12.78 -2.51
CA VAL A 46 11.60 12.38 -3.77
C VAL A 46 11.69 10.88 -4.05
N ALA A 47 12.88 10.29 -3.87
CA ALA A 47 13.08 8.86 -4.16
C ALA A 47 12.21 7.97 -3.28
N GLU A 48 11.99 8.33 -2.01
CA GLU A 48 11.14 7.56 -1.10
C GLU A 48 9.65 7.77 -1.35
N PHE A 49 9.25 8.95 -1.85
CA PHE A 49 7.89 9.15 -2.35
C PHE A 49 7.61 8.31 -3.59
N GLU A 50 8.55 8.24 -4.54
CA GLU A 50 8.43 7.37 -5.71
C GLU A 50 8.37 5.90 -5.28
N ALA A 51 9.22 5.47 -4.35
CA ALA A 51 9.21 4.12 -3.80
C ALA A 51 7.92 3.77 -3.04
N LEU A 52 7.18 4.75 -2.50
CA LEU A 52 5.83 4.52 -1.95
C LEU A 52 4.82 4.22 -3.08
N LEU A 53 4.86 4.98 -4.18
CA LEU A 53 3.95 4.75 -5.32
C LEU A 53 4.26 3.44 -6.07
N ASP A 54 5.52 3.05 -6.13
CA ASP A 54 5.93 1.75 -6.66
C ASP A 54 5.41 0.62 -5.77
N TYR A 55 5.40 0.81 -4.45
CA TYR A 55 4.85 -0.17 -3.53
C TYR A 55 3.32 -0.30 -3.66
N PHE A 56 2.58 0.81 -3.81
CA PHE A 56 1.16 0.76 -4.18
C PHE A 56 0.94 -0.03 -5.47
N THR A 57 1.75 0.22 -6.50
CA THR A 57 1.65 -0.51 -7.78
C THR A 57 1.86 -2.01 -7.60
N MET A 58 2.84 -2.42 -6.79
CA MET A 58 3.12 -3.82 -6.48
C MET A 58 1.99 -4.48 -5.67
N HIS A 59 1.45 -3.77 -4.69
CA HIS A 59 0.33 -4.23 -3.88
C HIS A 59 -0.91 -4.47 -4.74
N PHE A 60 -1.29 -3.51 -5.58
CA PHE A 60 -2.42 -3.65 -6.51
C PHE A 60 -2.23 -4.81 -7.49
N ALA A 61 -1.02 -4.98 -8.03
CA ALA A 61 -0.70 -6.13 -8.89
C ALA A 61 -0.82 -7.48 -8.16
N THR A 62 -0.59 -7.51 -6.85
CA THR A 62 -0.79 -8.71 -6.03
C THR A 62 -2.27 -9.05 -5.91
N GLU A 63 -3.12 -8.07 -5.63
CA GLU A 63 -4.58 -8.26 -5.55
C GLU A 63 -5.17 -8.70 -6.89
N GLU A 64 -4.80 -8.02 -7.98
CA GLU A 64 -5.23 -8.37 -9.34
C GLU A 64 -4.83 -9.81 -9.71
N ARG A 65 -3.59 -10.22 -9.38
CA ARG A 65 -3.13 -11.60 -9.56
C ARG A 65 -3.97 -12.59 -8.77
N LEU A 66 -4.24 -12.32 -7.49
CA LEU A 66 -5.03 -13.19 -6.64
C LEU A 66 -6.48 -13.32 -7.16
N ALA A 67 -7.05 -12.24 -7.68
CA ALA A 67 -8.37 -12.27 -8.30
C ALA A 67 -8.39 -13.10 -9.59
N ASP A 68 -7.38 -12.94 -10.46
CA ASP A 68 -7.24 -13.72 -11.70
C ASP A 68 -7.07 -15.22 -11.41
N GLU A 69 -6.18 -15.58 -10.47
CA GLU A 69 -5.98 -16.97 -10.06
C GLU A 69 -7.25 -17.61 -9.48
N ALA A 70 -8.09 -16.82 -8.81
CA ALA A 70 -9.37 -17.27 -8.26
C ALA A 70 -10.54 -17.20 -9.25
N GLY A 71 -10.33 -16.63 -10.45
CA GLY A 71 -11.38 -16.42 -11.45
C GLY A 71 -12.47 -15.45 -11.01
N LEU A 72 -12.13 -14.46 -10.18
CA LEU A 72 -13.06 -13.44 -9.69
C LEU A 72 -13.12 -12.25 -10.64
N ASP A 73 -14.32 -11.65 -10.77
CA ASP A 73 -14.46 -10.36 -11.44
C ASP A 73 -13.86 -9.25 -10.56
N PHE A 74 -12.86 -8.56 -11.10
CA PHE A 74 -12.06 -7.55 -10.40
C PHE A 74 -11.98 -6.23 -11.17
N VAL A 75 -12.79 -6.06 -12.24
CA VAL A 75 -12.65 -4.93 -13.17
C VAL A 75 -12.88 -3.57 -12.50
N ASP A 76 -13.89 -3.47 -11.63
CA ASP A 76 -14.18 -2.22 -10.94
C ASP A 76 -13.13 -1.87 -9.87
N HIS A 77 -12.59 -2.87 -9.18
CA HIS A 77 -11.53 -2.69 -8.19
C HIS A 77 -10.22 -2.27 -8.86
N ALA A 78 -9.84 -2.95 -9.94
CA ALA A 78 -8.68 -2.57 -10.76
C ALA A 78 -8.80 -1.13 -11.28
N ARG A 79 -10.00 -0.68 -11.66
CA ARG A 79 -10.22 0.71 -12.08
C ARG A 79 -9.97 1.71 -10.94
N ILE A 80 -10.34 1.37 -9.70
CA ILE A 80 -10.05 2.19 -8.52
C ILE A 80 -8.53 2.32 -8.30
N HIS A 81 -7.79 1.22 -8.42
CA HIS A 81 -6.31 1.20 -8.36
C HIS A 81 -5.71 2.14 -9.40
N ASP A 82 -6.16 2.00 -10.63
CA ASP A 82 -5.68 2.74 -11.80
C ASP A 82 -5.90 4.25 -11.70
N ASP A 83 -7.12 4.64 -11.33
CA ASP A 83 -7.52 6.04 -11.13
C ASP A 83 -6.72 6.67 -9.98
N THR A 84 -6.52 5.92 -8.91
CA THR A 84 -5.78 6.40 -7.73
C THR A 84 -4.30 6.57 -8.03
N LEU A 85 -3.65 5.59 -8.67
CA LEU A 85 -2.23 5.72 -9.05
C LEU A 85 -1.99 6.94 -9.95
N ARG A 86 -2.88 7.20 -10.91
CA ARG A 86 -2.82 8.41 -11.74
C ARG A 86 -2.91 9.68 -10.90
N LEU A 87 -3.85 9.73 -9.96
CA LEU A 87 -4.04 10.88 -9.08
C LEU A 87 -2.84 11.09 -8.14
N LEU A 88 -2.31 10.03 -7.54
CA LEU A 88 -1.16 10.09 -6.63
C LEU A 88 0.11 10.52 -7.34
N ARG A 89 0.40 9.98 -8.54
CA ARG A 89 1.56 10.41 -9.35
C ARG A 89 1.48 11.89 -9.73
N ARG A 90 0.29 12.36 -10.10
CA ARG A 90 0.07 13.78 -10.39
C ARG A 90 0.28 14.64 -9.14
N ALA A 91 -0.31 14.24 -8.00
CA ALA A 91 -0.18 14.99 -6.76
C ALA A 91 1.28 15.01 -6.25
N LEU A 92 2.04 13.93 -6.42
CA LEU A 92 3.48 13.90 -6.13
C LEU A 92 4.25 14.89 -7.00
N THR A 93 3.92 15.00 -8.28
CA THR A 93 4.52 16.01 -9.17
C THR A 93 4.27 17.44 -8.66
N GLU A 94 3.09 17.71 -8.09
CA GLU A 94 2.76 19.00 -7.47
C GLU A 94 3.56 19.23 -6.19
N VAL A 95 3.80 18.19 -5.37
CA VAL A 95 4.65 18.26 -4.18
C VAL A 95 6.11 18.58 -4.56
N ILE A 96 6.67 17.87 -5.54
CA ILE A 96 8.05 18.08 -6.02
C ILE A 96 8.26 19.51 -6.52
N ARG A 97 7.23 20.11 -7.15
CA ARG A 97 7.25 21.49 -7.64
C ARG A 97 6.99 22.54 -6.55
N GLY A 98 6.71 22.13 -5.31
CA GLY A 98 6.32 23.02 -4.22
C GLY A 98 4.92 23.63 -4.37
N ALA A 99 4.10 23.12 -5.28
CA ALA A 99 2.72 23.57 -5.48
C ALA A 99 1.72 22.91 -4.51
N ARG A 100 2.17 21.86 -3.80
CA ARG A 100 1.39 21.12 -2.79
C ARG A 100 2.29 20.79 -1.60
N ASP A 101 1.73 20.89 -0.40
CA ASP A 101 2.40 20.49 0.83
C ASP A 101 2.53 18.95 0.94
N ALA A 102 3.72 18.47 1.33
CA ALA A 102 4.05 17.05 1.40
C ALA A 102 3.25 16.32 2.50
N HIS A 103 3.05 16.95 3.66
CA HIS A 103 2.27 16.36 4.75
C HIS A 103 0.80 16.19 4.38
N SER A 104 0.23 17.18 3.69
CA SER A 104 -1.14 17.14 3.17
C SER A 104 -1.32 16.04 2.13
N PHE A 105 -0.32 15.82 1.27
CA PHE A 105 -0.31 14.68 0.34
C PHE A 105 -0.24 13.34 1.09
N LEU A 106 0.67 13.17 2.05
CA LEU A 106 0.79 11.92 2.82
C LEU A 106 -0.47 11.59 3.63
N ARG A 107 -1.11 12.60 4.24
CA ARG A 107 -2.39 12.43 4.93
C ARG A 107 -3.50 12.01 3.96
N TYR A 108 -3.49 12.52 2.73
CA TYR A 108 -4.43 12.09 1.71
C TYR A 108 -4.19 10.62 1.32
N CYS A 109 -2.93 10.21 1.11
CA CYS A 109 -2.59 8.81 0.81
C CYS A 109 -3.08 7.86 1.92
N GLU A 110 -2.78 8.19 3.17
CA GLU A 110 -3.22 7.43 4.33
C GLU A 110 -4.74 7.29 4.40
N TYR A 111 -5.45 8.42 4.39
CA TYR A 111 -6.92 8.42 4.47
C TYR A 111 -7.56 7.65 3.32
N TRP A 112 -7.06 7.84 2.09
CA TRP A 112 -7.56 7.09 0.94
C TRP A 112 -7.33 5.58 1.13
N PHE A 113 -6.14 5.19 1.61
CA PHE A 113 -5.79 3.80 1.77
C PHE A 113 -6.59 3.10 2.88
N GLU A 114 -6.79 3.77 4.03
CA GLU A 114 -7.68 3.26 5.08
C GLU A 114 -9.10 2.96 4.56
N ARG A 115 -9.61 3.87 3.71
CA ARG A 115 -10.92 3.73 3.07
C ARG A 115 -10.93 2.59 2.05
N HIS A 116 -9.90 2.50 1.20
CA HIS A 116 -9.75 1.45 0.20
C HIS A 116 -9.74 0.06 0.85
N ILE A 117 -8.96 -0.13 1.91
CA ILE A 117 -8.92 -1.39 2.66
C ILE A 117 -10.31 -1.73 3.22
N SER A 118 -10.97 -0.73 3.80
CA SER A 118 -12.25 -0.93 4.49
C SER A 118 -13.42 -1.23 3.55
N GLU A 119 -13.45 -0.57 2.38
CA GLU A 119 -14.56 -0.59 1.44
C GLU A 119 -14.34 -1.56 0.28
N ASP A 120 -13.11 -1.71 -0.20
CA ASP A 120 -12.79 -2.47 -1.42
C ASP A 120 -12.05 -3.77 -1.08
N ASP A 121 -10.85 -3.71 -0.46
CA ASP A 121 -9.98 -4.89 -0.22
C ASP A 121 -10.67 -5.92 0.67
N ARG A 122 -11.38 -5.47 1.70
CA ARG A 122 -12.15 -6.35 2.57
C ARG A 122 -13.26 -7.08 1.80
N LEU A 123 -13.95 -6.42 0.87
CA LEU A 123 -14.98 -7.08 0.06
C LEU A 123 -14.36 -8.10 -0.88
N PHE A 124 -13.26 -7.74 -1.53
CA PHE A 124 -12.49 -8.65 -2.37
C PHE A 124 -12.03 -9.89 -1.61
N ILE A 125 -11.40 -9.72 -0.45
CA ILE A 125 -10.84 -10.83 0.34
C ILE A 125 -11.94 -11.72 0.90
N ASN A 126 -13.08 -11.17 1.32
CA ASN A 126 -14.24 -11.97 1.72
C ASN A 126 -14.75 -12.85 0.56
N ASN A 127 -14.79 -12.32 -0.67
CA ASN A 127 -15.15 -13.10 -1.86
C ASN A 127 -14.09 -14.17 -2.18
N LEU A 128 -12.81 -13.84 -2.04
CA LEU A 128 -11.68 -14.75 -2.24
C LEU A 128 -11.69 -15.92 -1.27
N GLN A 129 -11.92 -15.67 0.01
CA GLN A 129 -12.02 -16.72 1.03
C GLN A 129 -13.28 -17.58 0.82
N SER A 130 -14.37 -16.99 0.33
CA SER A 130 -15.62 -17.71 0.05
C SER A 130 -15.55 -18.63 -1.18
N SER A 131 -14.62 -18.37 -2.11
CA SER A 131 -14.45 -19.20 -3.32
C SER A 131 -13.69 -20.51 -3.06
N ASN A 132 -13.31 -20.79 -1.80
CA ASN A 132 -12.49 -21.94 -1.40
C ASN A 132 -11.11 -21.95 -2.10
N PHE A 133 -10.66 -20.78 -2.58
CA PHE A 133 -9.39 -20.60 -3.24
C PHE A 133 -8.24 -20.76 -2.24
N MET A 134 -7.28 -21.63 -2.59
CA MET A 134 -5.99 -21.68 -1.92
C MET A 134 -5.00 -20.95 -2.82
N PRO A 135 -4.49 -19.77 -2.42
CA PRO A 135 -3.50 -19.08 -3.22
C PRO A 135 -2.33 -20.00 -3.50
N SER A 136 -1.84 -19.97 -4.76
CA SER A 136 -0.55 -20.55 -5.07
C SER A 136 0.48 -19.97 -4.09
N PRO A 137 1.48 -20.74 -3.60
CA PRO A 137 2.53 -20.18 -2.77
C PRO A 137 3.16 -19.00 -3.53
N GLY A 138 2.74 -17.79 -3.19
CA GLY A 138 3.34 -16.56 -3.67
C GLY A 138 4.81 -16.57 -3.27
N PHE A 139 5.63 -15.84 -4.00
CA PHE A 139 7.07 -15.72 -3.80
C PHE A 139 7.42 -14.96 -2.51
N TRP A 140 6.83 -15.33 -1.36
CA TRP A 140 7.27 -14.91 -0.05
C TRP A 140 8.42 -15.81 0.37
N GLN A 141 9.64 -15.41 -0.01
CA GLN A 141 10.81 -15.74 0.79
C GLN A 141 10.66 -15.03 2.14
N GLY A 142 9.99 -15.68 3.08
CA GLY A 142 10.15 -15.37 4.50
C GLY A 142 11.62 -15.56 4.87
N GLY A 143 12.39 -14.49 4.84
CA GLY A 143 13.82 -14.56 5.11
C GLY A 143 14.61 -13.37 4.58
N ASP A 144 14.36 -12.19 5.12
CA ASP A 144 15.39 -11.15 5.26
C ASP A 144 15.08 -10.25 6.47
N LEU A 145 14.77 -10.89 7.60
CA LEU A 145 15.21 -10.36 8.90
C LEU A 145 16.69 -10.73 9.05
N GLN A 146 17.55 -10.20 8.18
CA GLN A 146 18.98 -10.27 8.41
C GLN A 146 19.33 -9.16 9.39
N ALA A 147 19.64 -9.58 10.61
CA ALA A 147 20.36 -8.79 11.59
C ALA A 147 21.61 -8.18 10.90
N CYS A 148 21.58 -6.87 10.69
CA CYS A 148 22.76 -6.10 10.35
C CYS A 148 23.30 -5.48 11.64
N ALA A 149 24.52 -5.89 11.98
CA ALA A 149 25.34 -5.41 13.08
C ALA A 149 25.56 -3.88 13.05
#